data_AF-A0A940AQP4-F1
#
_entry.id   AF-A0A940AQP4-F1
#
_cell.length_a   1.000
_cell.length_b   1.000
_cell.length_c   1.000
_cell.angle_alpha   90.00
_cell.angle_beta   90.00
_cell.angle_gamma   90.00
#
_symmetry.space_group_name_H-M   'P 1'
#
loop_
_entity.id
_entity.type
_entity.pdbx_description
1 polymer ?
#
loop_
_entity_poly.entity_id
_entity_poly.type
_entity_poly.pdbx_seq_one_letter_code
_entity_poly.pdbx_strand_id
1 'polypeptide(L)'
;MSKLSPRRRVLPALLAVALAGGCSWQDAPQDSGMHVAAEVHEVHYCSKFSPEITIANPPKDTDYYEVRLERLGEGGMFMGGGTWRFDGVAEDGMDSIPEGALTNSYRGPCPKKGESAQY
;
A
#
# COMPACT_ATOMS: atom_id res chain seq x y z
N MET A 1 28.79 -52.01 52.39
CA MET A 1 29.83 -52.94 51.87
C MET A 1 29.51 -53.22 50.41
N SER A 2 30.46 -52.94 49.53
CA SER A 2 30.38 -52.98 48.08
C SER A 2 30.25 -54.39 47.50
N LYS A 3 29.56 -54.53 46.35
CA LYS A 3 29.99 -55.41 45.26
C LYS A 3 29.63 -54.78 43.90
N LEU A 4 30.63 -54.76 43.01
CA LEU A 4 30.67 -54.09 41.70
C LEU A 4 30.48 -55.12 40.55
N SER A 5 29.84 -54.66 39.45
CA SER A 5 30.10 -54.99 38.02
C SER A 5 29.55 -56.33 37.44
N PRO A 6 29.34 -56.51 36.10
CA PRO A 6 29.77 -55.66 34.97
C PRO A 6 28.81 -55.44 33.77
N ARG A 7 29.15 -54.37 33.03
CA ARG A 7 29.09 -54.17 31.56
C ARG A 7 27.86 -54.65 30.78
N ARG A 8 27.12 -53.68 30.23
CA ARG A 8 26.60 -53.76 28.86
C ARG A 8 26.88 -52.44 28.13
N ARG A 9 27.80 -52.48 27.16
CA ARG A 9 28.08 -51.39 26.21
C ARG A 9 26.93 -51.32 25.20
N VAL A 10 26.41 -50.14 24.87
CA VAL A 10 26.24 -49.64 23.47
C VAL A 10 26.11 -48.10 23.52
N LEU A 11 26.95 -47.41 22.75
CA LEU A 11 26.90 -45.97 22.39
C LEU A 11 25.77 -45.73 21.35
N PRO A 12 25.63 -44.55 20.71
CA PRO A 12 25.30 -43.20 21.15
C PRO A 12 23.97 -42.72 20.48
N ALA A 13 23.32 -41.64 20.94
CA ALA A 13 22.32 -40.97 20.09
C ALA A 13 22.22 -39.47 20.43
N LEU A 14 22.82 -38.69 19.54
CA LEU A 14 22.56 -37.29 19.25
C LEU A 14 21.10 -36.89 19.45
N LEU A 15 20.85 -35.79 20.17
CA LEU A 15 19.72 -34.91 19.87
C LEU A 15 20.08 -33.47 20.27
N ALA A 16 20.82 -32.80 19.39
CA ALA A 16 20.86 -31.35 19.36
C ALA A 16 19.53 -30.89 18.76
N VAL A 17 18.59 -30.43 19.59
CA VAL A 17 17.36 -29.78 19.09
C VAL A 17 17.72 -28.37 18.65
N ALA A 18 17.49 -28.15 17.37
CA ALA A 18 17.86 -26.98 16.61
C ALA A 18 17.15 -25.70 17.07
N LEU A 19 17.88 -24.61 16.87
CA LEU A 19 17.42 -23.22 16.90
C LEU A 19 16.31 -22.95 15.87
N ALA A 20 15.52 -21.93 16.19
CA ALA A 20 14.88 -20.98 15.26
C ALA A 20 13.67 -21.44 14.44
N GLY A 21 12.58 -20.69 14.58
CA GLY A 21 11.44 -20.68 13.66
C GLY A 21 10.18 -20.18 14.37
N GLY A 22 9.63 -19.01 14.12
CA GLY A 22 10.05 -17.95 13.21
C GLY A 22 9.27 -16.68 13.55
N CYS A 23 9.93 -15.53 13.45
CA CYS A 23 9.20 -14.32 13.10
C CYS A 23 8.66 -14.58 11.69
N SER A 24 7.33 -14.68 11.56
CA SER A 24 6.65 -14.60 10.28
C SER A 24 7.04 -13.28 9.67
N TRP A 25 7.99 -13.33 8.75
CA TRP A 25 8.37 -12.23 7.89
C TRP A 25 7.15 -11.98 7.02
N GLN A 26 6.40 -10.92 7.31
CA GLN A 26 5.29 -10.49 6.46
C GLN A 26 5.86 -10.24 5.07
N ASP A 27 5.34 -10.97 4.08
CA ASP A 27 5.74 -10.85 2.70
C ASP A 27 5.82 -9.36 2.31
N ALA A 28 6.92 -8.98 1.67
CA ALA A 28 7.04 -7.66 1.09
C ALA A 28 5.85 -7.44 0.15
N PRO A 29 5.29 -6.22 0.10
CA PRO A 29 4.15 -5.93 -0.76
C PRO A 29 4.49 -6.36 -2.19
N GLN A 30 3.73 -7.33 -2.72
CA GLN A 30 3.82 -7.72 -4.12
C GLN A 30 3.44 -6.51 -4.96
N ASP A 31 4.28 -6.17 -5.94
CA ASP A 31 3.93 -5.22 -6.98
C ASP A 31 2.68 -5.74 -7.70
N SER A 32 1.54 -5.13 -7.38
CA SER A 32 0.24 -5.58 -7.88
C SER A 32 0.01 -5.20 -9.34
N GLY A 33 0.93 -4.46 -9.97
CA GLY A 33 0.74 -3.93 -11.33
C GLY A 33 -0.41 -2.92 -11.42
N MET A 34 -0.83 -2.37 -10.28
CA MET A 34 -1.89 -1.38 -10.20
C MET A 34 -1.35 -0.03 -10.66
N HIS A 35 -2.06 0.61 -11.59
CA HIS A 35 -1.71 1.94 -12.09
C HIS A 35 -2.82 2.92 -11.77
N VAL A 36 -2.43 4.10 -11.27
CA VAL A 36 -3.36 5.18 -10.94
C VAL A 36 -3.03 6.37 -11.84
N ALA A 37 -4.05 6.87 -12.54
CA ALA A 37 -3.95 8.06 -13.37
C ALA A 37 -4.98 9.10 -12.88
N ALA A 38 -4.57 10.36 -12.81
CA ALA A 38 -5.45 11.46 -12.46
C ALA A 38 -5.33 12.55 -13.54
N GLU A 39 -6.44 12.92 -14.16
CA GLU A 39 -6.46 13.98 -15.18
C GLU A 39 -6.80 15.31 -14.52
N VAL A 40 -5.78 16.11 -14.22
CA VAL A 40 -5.96 17.44 -13.63
C VAL A 40 -6.10 18.49 -14.73
N HIS A 41 -7.35 18.86 -15.02
CA HIS A 41 -7.70 20.00 -15.88
C HIS A 41 -7.63 21.36 -15.15
N GLU A 42 -7.62 22.45 -15.92
CA GLU A 42 -7.54 23.83 -15.39
C GLU A 42 -8.67 24.17 -14.40
N VAL A 43 -9.86 23.58 -14.56
CA VAL A 43 -11.01 23.77 -13.66
C VAL A 43 -10.77 23.23 -12.24
N HIS A 44 -9.81 22.32 -12.06
CA HIS A 44 -9.45 21.80 -10.73
C HIS A 44 -8.36 22.62 -10.05
N TYR A 45 -7.75 23.60 -10.73
CA TYR A 45 -6.75 24.44 -10.09
C TYR A 45 -7.36 25.33 -9.01
N CYS A 46 -6.74 25.31 -7.83
CA CYS A 46 -7.23 25.96 -6.63
C CYS A 46 -8.67 25.55 -6.24
N SER A 47 -9.17 24.44 -6.77
CA SER A 47 -10.53 23.93 -6.54
C SER A 47 -10.60 23.11 -5.25
N LYS A 48 -11.83 22.89 -4.76
CA LYS A 48 -12.13 21.93 -3.69
C LYS A 48 -12.65 20.59 -4.21
N PHE A 49 -12.75 20.44 -5.53
CA PHE A 49 -13.19 19.22 -6.18
C PHE A 49 -11.99 18.42 -6.68
N SER A 50 -11.94 17.14 -6.31
CA SER A 50 -10.95 16.21 -6.86
C SER A 50 -11.19 15.99 -8.36
N PRO A 51 -10.13 15.80 -9.16
CA PRO A 51 -10.31 15.32 -10.53
C PRO A 51 -10.94 13.91 -10.51
N GLU A 52 -11.34 13.45 -11.69
CA GLU A 52 -11.55 12.02 -11.89
C GLU A 52 -10.21 11.27 -11.77
N ILE A 53 -10.25 10.09 -11.17
CA ILE A 53 -9.09 9.21 -11.02
C ILE A 53 -9.44 7.86 -11.63
N THR A 54 -8.60 7.39 -12.53
CA THR A 54 -8.73 6.07 -13.17
C THR A 54 -7.73 5.11 -12.54
N ILE A 55 -8.20 3.91 -12.20
CA ILE A 55 -7.40 2.87 -11.55
C ILE A 55 -7.41 1.64 -12.45
N ALA A 56 -6.26 1.30 -13.00
CA ALA A 56 -6.08 0.10 -13.80
C ALA A 56 -5.50 -1.04 -12.95
N ASN A 57 -5.98 -2.26 -13.20
CA ASN A 57 -5.55 -3.48 -12.51
C ASN A 57 -5.62 -3.39 -10.97
N PRO A 58 -6.77 -3.02 -10.38
CA PRO A 58 -6.92 -3.12 -8.94
C PRO A 58 -6.66 -4.57 -8.49
N PRO A 59 -5.96 -4.80 -7.35
CA PRO A 59 -5.74 -6.13 -6.82
C PRO A 59 -7.05 -6.92 -6.69
N LYS A 60 -6.97 -8.23 -6.86
CA LYS A 60 -8.11 -9.11 -6.60
C LYS A 60 -8.56 -8.92 -5.14
N ASP A 61 -9.88 -8.90 -4.92
CA ASP A 61 -10.50 -8.74 -3.61
C ASP A 61 -10.31 -7.33 -2.98
N THR A 62 -10.11 -6.29 -3.82
CA THR A 62 -10.11 -4.89 -3.37
C THR A 62 -11.51 -4.48 -2.88
N ASP A 63 -11.59 -3.98 -1.64
CA ASP A 63 -12.83 -3.47 -1.04
C ASP A 63 -12.96 -1.93 -1.12
N TYR A 64 -11.84 -1.24 -0.95
CA TYR A 64 -11.76 0.22 -0.94
C TYR A 64 -10.35 0.71 -1.29
N TYR A 65 -10.29 1.97 -1.71
CA TYR A 65 -9.05 2.71 -1.94
C TYR A 65 -8.88 3.76 -0.85
N GLU A 66 -7.66 3.92 -0.35
CA GLU A 66 -7.25 5.10 0.40
C GLU A 66 -6.43 5.99 -0.52
N VAL A 67 -6.96 7.16 -0.84
CA VAL A 67 -6.34 8.12 -1.75
C VAL A 67 -5.79 9.29 -0.97
N ARG A 68 -4.55 9.68 -1.27
CA ARG A 68 -3.85 10.79 -0.64
C ARG A 68 -3.23 11.69 -1.70
N LEU A 69 -3.61 12.95 -1.71
CA LEU A 69 -2.97 14.00 -2.51
C LEU A 69 -1.94 14.73 -1.64
N GLU A 70 -0.68 14.76 -2.08
CA GLU A 70 0.41 15.39 -1.35
C GLU A 70 1.25 16.24 -2.28
N ARG A 71 1.53 17.49 -1.92
CA ARG A 71 2.59 18.22 -2.63
C ARG A 71 3.94 17.63 -2.24
N LEU A 72 4.70 17.17 -3.23
CA LEU A 72 6.04 16.63 -3.06
C LEU A 72 7.08 17.76 -2.92
N GLY A 73 8.13 17.54 -2.12
CA GLY A 73 9.21 18.50 -1.85
C GLY A 73 9.65 18.52 -0.38
N GLU A 74 10.53 19.46 -0.01
CA GLU A 74 10.90 19.67 1.40
C GLU A 74 9.67 20.13 2.21
N GLY A 75 9.28 19.33 3.19
CA GLY A 75 8.10 19.60 4.02
C GLY A 75 6.77 19.24 3.38
N GLY A 76 6.75 18.14 2.60
CA GLY A 76 5.57 17.63 1.89
C GLY A 76 4.24 17.86 2.60
N MET A 77 3.26 18.37 1.86
CA MET A 77 2.02 18.90 2.42
C MET A 77 0.84 18.04 2.00
N PHE A 78 0.10 17.51 2.97
CA PHE A 78 -1.18 16.85 2.70
C PHE A 78 -2.20 17.88 2.19
N MET A 79 -2.71 17.62 0.99
CA MET A 79 -3.63 18.51 0.29
C MET A 79 -5.03 17.93 0.12
N GLY A 80 -5.25 16.66 0.47
CA GLY A 80 -6.58 16.07 0.47
C GLY A 80 -6.60 14.60 0.12
N GLY A 81 -7.78 14.07 -0.08
CA GLY A 81 -7.99 12.69 -0.48
C GLY A 81 -9.22 12.12 0.18
N GLY A 82 -9.15 10.86 0.57
CA GLY A 82 -10.24 10.17 1.25
C GLY A 82 -10.26 8.69 0.94
N THR A 83 -11.30 8.04 1.45
CA THR A 83 -11.57 6.64 1.14
C THR A 83 -12.65 6.57 0.07
N TRP A 84 -12.45 5.71 -0.93
CA TRP A 84 -13.45 5.39 -1.93
C TRP A 84 -13.75 3.90 -1.91
N ARG A 85 -15.02 3.52 -1.93
CA ARG A 85 -15.41 2.11 -1.99
C ARG A 85 -15.19 1.60 -3.41
N PHE A 86 -14.57 0.45 -3.55
CA PHE A 86 -14.47 -0.23 -4.84
C PHE A 86 -15.86 -0.49 -5.42
N ASP A 87 -16.12 -0.07 -6.66
CA ASP A 87 -17.43 -0.23 -7.30
C ASP A 87 -17.39 -1.17 -8.51
N GLY A 88 -16.24 -1.81 -8.75
CA GLY A 88 -16.02 -2.73 -9.86
C GLY A 88 -15.21 -2.11 -10.98
N VAL A 89 -14.74 -2.95 -11.90
CA VAL A 89 -14.07 -2.50 -13.12
C VAL A 89 -15.07 -2.41 -14.27
N ALA A 90 -14.93 -1.40 -15.11
CA ALA A 90 -15.66 -1.24 -16.36
C ALA A 90 -15.17 -2.25 -17.43
N GLU A 91 -15.75 -2.19 -18.63
CA GLU A 91 -15.43 -3.11 -19.73
C GLU A 91 -13.97 -3.02 -20.19
N ASP A 92 -13.31 -1.89 -19.95
CA ASP A 92 -11.89 -1.65 -20.22
C ASP A 92 -10.95 -2.19 -19.12
N GLY A 93 -11.50 -2.79 -18.07
CA GLY A 93 -10.74 -3.33 -16.94
C GLY A 93 -10.28 -2.28 -15.94
N MET A 94 -10.82 -1.06 -16.00
CA MET A 94 -10.48 0.04 -15.10
C MET A 94 -11.63 0.36 -14.15
N ASP A 95 -11.29 0.77 -12.93
CA ASP A 95 -12.24 1.40 -12.00
C ASP A 95 -12.03 2.92 -12.03
N SER A 96 -13.04 3.68 -11.64
CA SER A 96 -12.98 5.13 -11.61
C SER A 96 -13.52 5.72 -10.30
N ILE A 97 -12.81 6.73 -9.80
CA ILE A 97 -13.24 7.59 -8.71
C ILE A 97 -13.73 8.88 -9.37
N PRO A 98 -15.02 9.21 -9.28
CA PRO A 98 -15.58 10.35 -10.02
C PRO A 98 -15.07 11.68 -9.48
N GLU A 99 -15.14 12.71 -10.33
CA GLU A 99 -14.82 14.08 -9.95
C GLU A 99 -15.56 14.50 -8.67
N GLY A 100 -14.83 15.12 -7.75
CA GLY A 100 -15.38 15.62 -6.49
C GLY A 100 -15.71 14.55 -5.45
N ALA A 101 -15.46 13.25 -5.72
CA ALA A 101 -15.71 12.18 -4.76
C ALA A 101 -14.79 12.25 -3.54
N LEU A 102 -13.56 12.72 -3.70
CA LEU A 102 -12.59 12.85 -2.61
C LEU A 102 -12.78 14.19 -1.92
N THR A 103 -13.70 14.22 -0.95
CA THR A 103 -14.12 15.46 -0.27
C THR A 103 -13.34 15.76 1.01
N ASN A 104 -12.52 14.83 1.51
CA ASN A 104 -11.83 15.04 2.79
C ASN A 104 -10.67 16.04 2.64
N SER A 105 -10.96 17.28 3.03
CA SER A 105 -10.01 18.39 3.06
C SER A 105 -9.32 18.65 1.72
N TYR A 106 -9.98 18.32 0.61
CA TYR A 106 -9.38 18.43 -0.73
C TYR A 106 -9.12 19.88 -1.12
N ARG A 107 -7.87 20.12 -1.52
CA ARG A 107 -7.33 21.37 -2.04
C ARG A 107 -6.55 21.03 -3.29
N GLY A 108 -7.11 21.36 -4.44
CA GLY A 108 -6.47 21.16 -5.72
C GLY A 108 -5.16 21.94 -5.83
N PRO A 109 -4.22 21.50 -6.68
CA PRO A 109 -3.01 22.23 -7.00
C PRO A 109 -3.32 23.69 -7.33
N CYS A 110 -2.63 24.62 -6.67
CA CYS A 110 -2.77 26.06 -6.94
C CYS A 110 -1.39 26.61 -7.34
N PRO A 111 -0.95 26.35 -8.58
CA PRO A 111 0.37 26.77 -9.04
C PRO A 111 0.44 28.30 -9.12
N LYS A 112 1.50 28.88 -8.56
CA LYS A 112 1.83 30.28 -8.82
C LYS A 112 2.41 30.38 -10.23
N LYS A 113 2.22 31.52 -10.91
CA LYS A 113 2.74 31.74 -12.26
C LYS A 113 4.26 31.51 -12.28
N GLY A 114 4.70 30.49 -13.04
CA GLY A 114 6.12 30.13 -13.18
C GLY A 114 6.67 29.13 -12.15
N GLU A 115 5.83 28.63 -11.22
CA GLU A 115 6.22 27.61 -10.25
C GLU A 115 5.71 26.23 -10.70
N SER A 116 6.64 25.28 -10.91
CA SER A 116 6.30 23.86 -11.10
C SER A 116 6.36 23.15 -9.74
N ALA A 117 5.27 22.51 -9.34
CA ALA A 117 5.23 21.65 -8.16
C ALA A 117 4.78 20.24 -8.59
N GLN A 118 5.36 19.23 -7.95
CA GLN A 118 4.94 17.84 -8.11
C GLN A 118 3.95 17.51 -7.00
N TYR A 119 2.97 16.68 -7.33
CA TYR A 119 1.88 16.26 -6.45
C TYR A 119 1.65 14.75 -6.59
#